data_AF-A0AAU5KWY0-F1
#
_entry.id   AF-A0AAU5KWY0-F1
#
_cell.length_a   1.000
_cell.length_b   1.000
_cell.length_c   1.000
_cell.angle_alpha   90.00
_cell.angle_beta   90.00
_cell.angle_gamma   90.00
#
_symmetry.space_group_name_H-M   'P 1'
#
loop_
_entity.id
_entity.type
_entity.pdbx_description
1 polymer ?
#
loop_
_entity_poly.entity_id
_entity_poly.type
_entity_poly.pdbx_seq_one_letter_code
_entity_poly.pdbx_strand_id
1 'polypeptide(L)'
;MGTSSRGGPGGRRMVGYLESTRNLVGCGGGAVGLGLHFAGLGGAWWPGIVAALYVVGVLLAPGPRPVTPGRVPDVPVPDAPLPAPPVRWVELDALAGYLGTVALPSSVKLDDLVERLRVVGPGPAAERIVLRRLPVAVDGYLRARTWERWTPDGEDPGVALAREVERMAAVLAG
;
A
#
# COMPACT_ATOMS: atom_id res chain seq x y z
N MET A 1 -3.68 40.83 19.23
CA MET A 1 -3.12 40.61 17.88
C MET A 1 -2.05 39.54 18.00
N GLY A 2 -2.37 38.28 17.72
CA GLY A 2 -1.46 37.16 17.89
C GLY A 2 -1.79 36.05 16.90
N THR A 3 -1.01 35.94 15.83
CA THR A 3 -1.08 34.84 14.88
C THR A 3 0.06 33.88 15.19
N SER A 4 -0.23 32.81 15.94
CA SER A 4 0.68 31.67 16.08
C SER A 4 0.29 30.62 15.04
N SER A 5 1.01 30.57 13.93
CA SER A 5 0.91 29.49 12.95
C SER A 5 1.79 28.31 13.40
N ARG A 6 1.19 27.24 13.91
CA ARG A 6 1.87 25.99 14.24
C ARG A 6 1.95 25.11 12.99
N GLY A 7 3.07 25.15 12.28
CA GLY A 7 3.45 24.12 11.32
C GLY A 7 3.95 22.88 12.06
N GLY A 8 3.17 21.79 12.08
CA GLY A 8 3.55 20.53 12.72
C GLY A 8 4.70 19.82 11.99
N PRO A 9 5.61 19.13 12.70
CA PRO A 9 6.78 18.45 12.13
C PRO A 9 6.47 17.17 11.32
N GLY A 10 5.20 16.81 11.13
CA GLY A 10 4.79 15.58 10.42
C GLY A 10 4.81 15.67 8.88
N GLY A 11 4.63 16.86 8.30
CA GLY A 11 4.48 17.01 6.85
C GLY A 11 5.76 16.73 6.03
N ARG A 12 6.93 17.01 6.59
CA ARG A 12 8.22 16.86 5.88
C ARG A 12 8.69 15.40 5.74
N ARG A 13 8.32 14.52 6.68
CA ARG A 13 8.67 13.08 6.61
C ARG A 13 7.79 12.32 5.62
N MET A 14 6.54 12.74 5.43
CA MET A 14 5.62 12.14 4.46
C MET A 14 6.01 12.48 3.00
N VAL A 15 6.44 13.73 2.75
CA VAL A 15 7.01 14.15 1.44
C VAL A 15 8.30 13.39 1.14
N GLY A 16 9.18 13.21 2.13
CA GLY A 16 10.41 12.42 1.95
C GLY A 16 10.18 10.91 1.72
N TYR A 17 8.99 10.38 2.04
CA TYR A 17 8.63 8.98 1.78
C TYR A 17 7.87 8.80 0.44
N LEU A 18 7.14 9.83 0.00
CA LEU A 18 6.51 9.88 -1.34
C LEU A 18 7.54 10.17 -2.44
N GLU A 19 8.63 10.84 -2.09
CA GLU A 19 9.89 10.90 -2.83
C GLU A 19 10.79 9.69 -2.53
N SER A 20 10.20 8.52 -2.21
CA SER A 20 10.97 7.28 -2.08
C SER A 20 11.79 7.13 -3.35
N THR A 21 13.11 7.11 -3.21
CA THR A 21 14.08 7.06 -4.31
C THR A 21 13.70 6.00 -5.35
N ARG A 22 13.06 4.92 -4.93
CA ARG A 22 12.51 3.86 -5.79
C ARG A 22 11.42 4.30 -6.77
N ASN A 23 10.51 5.18 -6.36
CA ASN A 23 9.38 5.59 -7.20
C ASN A 23 9.85 6.61 -8.26
N LEU A 24 10.76 7.52 -7.87
CA LEU A 24 11.44 8.43 -8.81
C LEU A 24 12.33 7.69 -9.80
N VAL A 25 13.03 6.66 -9.34
CA VAL A 25 13.86 5.80 -10.18
C VAL A 25 13.00 4.95 -11.12
N GLY A 26 11.87 4.42 -10.66
CA GLY A 26 10.93 3.67 -11.49
C GLY A 26 10.28 4.54 -12.57
N CYS A 27 9.78 5.72 -12.20
CA CYS A 27 9.26 6.70 -13.17
C CYS A 27 10.34 7.24 -14.10
N GLY A 28 11.53 7.53 -13.57
CA GLY A 28 12.68 8.00 -14.35
C GLY A 28 13.14 6.94 -15.36
N GLY A 29 13.26 5.68 -14.94
CA GLY A 29 13.59 4.56 -15.81
C GLY A 29 12.54 4.33 -16.89
N GLY A 30 11.26 4.43 -16.54
CA GLY A 30 10.15 4.35 -17.51
C GLY A 30 10.18 5.48 -18.54
N ALA A 31 10.41 6.72 -18.11
CA ALA A 31 10.50 7.89 -18.99
C ALA A 31 11.72 7.82 -19.94
N VAL A 32 12.87 7.36 -19.43
CA VAL A 32 14.07 7.12 -20.25
C VAL A 32 13.82 6.02 -21.27
N GLY A 33 13.21 4.91 -20.87
CA GLY A 33 12.83 3.83 -21.79
C GLY A 33 11.89 4.29 -22.90
N LEU A 34 10.91 5.12 -22.56
CA LEU A 34 9.98 5.71 -23.52
C LEU A 34 10.69 6.68 -24.48
N GLY A 35 11.60 7.52 -23.97
CA GLY A 35 12.42 8.43 -24.77
C GLY A 35 13.33 7.70 -25.76
N LEU A 36 13.99 6.62 -25.35
CA LEU A 36 14.82 5.79 -26.24
C LEU A 36 14.00 5.09 -27.32
N HIS A 37 12.79 4.64 -26.99
CA HIS A 37 11.88 4.02 -27.96
C HIS A 37 11.48 5.02 -29.05
N PHE A 38 11.08 6.23 -28.68
CA PHE A 38 10.70 7.28 -29.64
C PHE A 38 11.88 7.84 -30.42
N ALA A 39 13.10 7.79 -29.89
CA ALA A 39 14.31 8.18 -30.61
C ALA A 39 14.74 7.20 -31.72
N GLY A 40 14.03 6.07 -31.90
CA GLY A 40 14.34 5.11 -32.96
C GLY A 40 15.60 4.27 -32.70
N LEU A 41 16.12 4.27 -31.47
CA LEU A 41 17.31 3.50 -31.05
C LEU A 41 17.05 1.98 -30.92
N GLY A 42 15.92 1.48 -31.44
CA GLY A 42 15.54 0.05 -31.41
C GLY A 42 16.32 -0.87 -32.38
N GLY A 43 17.35 -0.35 -33.06
CA GLY A 43 18.22 -1.13 -33.95
C GLY A 43 19.37 -1.86 -33.22
N ALA A 44 20.54 -1.95 -33.85
CA ALA A 44 21.71 -2.72 -33.35
C ALA A 44 22.24 -2.34 -31.95
N TRP A 45 21.74 -1.26 -31.35
CA TRP A 45 22.18 -0.75 -30.04
C TRP A 45 21.35 -1.26 -28.85
N TRP A 46 20.32 -2.08 -29.10
CA TRP A 46 19.50 -2.69 -28.04
C TRP A 46 20.30 -3.40 -26.92
N PRO A 47 21.43 -4.10 -27.18
CA PRO A 47 22.17 -4.77 -26.12
C PRO A 47 22.82 -3.78 -25.15
N GLY A 48 23.29 -2.64 -25.66
CA GLY A 48 23.88 -1.57 -24.84
C GLY A 48 22.85 -0.92 -23.92
N ILE A 49 21.63 -0.74 -24.41
CA ILE A 49 20.51 -0.22 -23.62
C ILE A 49 20.15 -1.17 -22.48
N VAL A 50 20.05 -2.47 -22.78
CA VAL A 50 19.77 -3.51 -21.77
C VAL A 50 20.89 -3.59 -20.74
N ALA A 51 22.16 -3.54 -21.16
CA ALA A 51 23.30 -3.55 -20.26
C ALA A 51 23.30 -2.34 -19.30
N ALA A 52 23.04 -1.13 -19.83
CA ALA A 52 22.94 0.07 -19.01
C ALA A 52 21.79 0.00 -17.99
N LEU A 53 20.60 -0.45 -18.42
CA LEU A 53 19.44 -0.65 -17.53
C LEU A 53 19.72 -1.69 -16.45
N TYR A 54 20.41 -2.78 -16.79
CA TYR A 54 20.75 -3.83 -15.84
C TYR A 54 21.75 -3.34 -14.78
N VAL A 55 22.79 -2.61 -15.18
CA VAL A 55 23.76 -1.99 -14.26
C VAL A 55 23.07 -1.01 -13.32
N VAL A 56 22.17 -0.18 -13.84
CA VAL A 56 21.36 0.73 -13.04
C VAL A 56 20.50 -0.06 -12.05
N GLY A 57 19.81 -1.12 -12.49
CA GLY A 57 19.01 -2.00 -11.64
C GLY A 57 19.81 -2.68 -10.52
N VAL A 58 21.04 -3.11 -10.79
CA VAL A 58 21.95 -3.70 -9.79
C VAL A 58 22.38 -2.66 -8.76
N LEU A 59 22.70 -1.44 -9.19
CA LEU A 59 23.08 -0.34 -8.28
C LEU A 59 21.93 0.11 -7.38
N LEU A 60 20.69 -0.05 -7.85
CA LEU A 60 19.47 0.31 -7.13
C LEU A 60 18.91 -0.81 -6.27
N ALA A 61 19.41 -2.05 -6.43
CA ALA A 61 19.02 -3.17 -5.60
C ALA A 61 19.52 -2.93 -4.16
N PRO A 62 18.63 -2.90 -3.15
CA PRO A 62 19.08 -2.69 -1.78
C PRO A 62 19.89 -3.90 -1.31
N GLY A 63 21.08 -3.64 -0.77
CA GLY A 63 21.86 -4.68 -0.10
C GLY A 63 21.08 -5.32 1.07
N PRO A 64 21.42 -6.56 1.44
CA PRO A 64 20.82 -7.23 2.60
C PRO A 64 20.94 -6.34 3.84
N ARG A 65 19.81 -6.00 4.47
CA ARG A 65 19.84 -5.23 5.72
C ARG A 65 20.51 -6.09 6.80
N PRO A 66 21.53 -5.58 7.52
CA PRO A 66 22.00 -6.24 8.72
C PRO A 66 20.84 -6.33 9.71
N VAL A 67 20.51 -7.56 10.11
CA VAL A 67 19.64 -7.78 11.27
C VAL A 67 20.49 -7.43 12.49
N THR A 68 20.29 -6.24 13.05
CA THR A 68 20.86 -5.89 14.35
C THR A 68 20.01 -6.58 15.42
N PRO A 69 20.54 -7.54 16.19
CA PRO A 69 19.80 -8.08 17.33
C PRO A 69 19.69 -6.96 18.36
N GLY A 70 18.48 -6.42 18.55
CA GLY A 70 18.21 -5.46 19.61
C GLY A 70 18.40 -6.13 20.97
N ARG A 71 19.21 -5.54 21.85
CA ARG A 71 19.35 -5.98 23.24
C ARG A 71 18.05 -5.66 23.98
N VAL A 72 17.33 -6.69 24.41
CA VAL A 72 16.17 -6.56 25.29
C VAL A 72 16.68 -6.25 26.71
N PRO A 73 16.26 -5.15 27.36
CA PRO A 73 16.54 -4.94 28.78
C PRO A 73 15.80 -5.99 29.61
N ASP A 74 16.47 -6.58 30.60
CA ASP A 74 15.84 -7.43 31.61
C ASP A 74 14.92 -6.57 32.47
N VAL A 75 13.62 -6.57 32.17
CA VAL A 75 12.59 -5.96 33.01
C VAL A 75 12.05 -7.08 33.90
N PRO A 76 12.10 -6.96 35.24
CA PRO A 76 11.49 -7.94 36.12
C PRO A 76 9.98 -8.02 35.84
N VAL A 77 9.53 -9.17 35.35
CA VAL A 77 8.11 -9.45 35.12
C VAL A 77 7.50 -9.90 36.46
N PRO A 78 6.48 -9.22 36.99
CA PRO A 78 5.77 -9.70 38.18
C PRO A 78 5.05 -11.03 37.87
N ASP A 79 5.16 -12.00 38.79
CA ASP A 79 4.64 -13.38 38.67
C ASP A 79 3.11 -13.52 38.64
N ALA A 80 2.36 -12.42 38.62
CA ALA A 80 0.91 -12.45 38.50
C ALA A 80 0.51 -12.35 37.03
N PRO A 81 -0.23 -13.32 36.46
CA PRO A 81 -0.81 -13.17 35.13
C PRO A 81 -1.78 -11.98 35.14
N LEU A 82 -1.32 -10.82 34.70
CA LEU A 82 -2.20 -9.75 34.28
C LEU A 82 -3.09 -10.35 33.18
N PRO A 83 -4.42 -10.17 33.21
CA PRO A 83 -5.25 -10.57 32.08
C PRO A 83 -4.66 -9.89 30.84
N ALA A 84 -4.28 -10.70 29.85
CA ALA A 84 -3.68 -10.18 28.64
C ALA A 84 -4.61 -9.09 28.09
N PRO A 85 -4.12 -7.85 27.88
CA PRO A 85 -4.95 -6.83 27.28
C PRO A 85 -5.49 -7.39 25.96
N PRO A 86 -6.75 -7.10 25.59
CA PRO A 86 -7.28 -7.55 24.33
C PRO A 86 -6.30 -7.12 23.23
N VAL A 87 -5.82 -8.07 22.43
CA VAL A 87 -4.88 -7.80 21.35
C VAL A 87 -5.60 -6.90 20.36
N ARG A 88 -5.33 -5.60 20.45
CA ARG A 88 -5.89 -4.60 19.54
C ARG A 88 -5.24 -4.77 18.20
N TRP A 89 -6.05 -4.94 17.17
CA TRP A 89 -5.56 -5.21 15.84
C TRP A 89 -5.29 -3.90 15.11
N VAL A 90 -4.13 -3.31 15.41
CA VAL A 90 -3.76 -1.95 15.03
C VAL A 90 -3.83 -1.72 13.52
N GLU A 91 -3.48 -2.73 12.73
CA GLU A 91 -3.50 -2.67 11.27
C GLU A 91 -4.92 -2.57 10.72
N LEU A 92 -5.87 -3.30 11.31
CA LEU A 92 -7.29 -3.21 10.94
C LEU A 92 -7.86 -1.85 11.34
N ASP A 93 -7.51 -1.34 12.53
CA ASP A 93 -7.93 -0.02 13.01
C ASP A 93 -7.38 1.10 12.10
N ALA A 94 -6.10 1.03 11.73
CA ALA A 94 -5.48 1.98 10.80
C ALA A 94 -6.12 1.93 9.41
N LEU A 95 -6.41 0.73 8.91
CA LEU A 95 -7.08 0.53 7.63
C LEU A 95 -8.50 1.09 7.65
N ALA A 96 -9.29 0.78 8.69
CA ALA A 96 -10.64 1.33 8.85
C ALA A 96 -10.63 2.87 8.89
N GLY A 97 -9.66 3.46 9.61
CA GLY A 97 -9.45 4.90 9.64
C GLY A 97 -9.15 5.48 8.26
N TYR A 98 -8.26 4.83 7.49
CA TYR A 98 -7.97 5.23 6.11
C TYR A 98 -9.22 5.15 5.21
N LEU A 99 -9.95 4.04 5.25
CA LEU A 99 -11.13 3.83 4.41
C LEU A 99 -12.22 4.87 4.66
N GLY A 100 -12.38 5.32 5.91
CA GLY A 100 -13.29 6.42 6.27
C GLY A 100 -12.92 7.78 5.66
N THR A 101 -11.69 7.97 5.18
CA THR A 101 -11.27 9.21 4.48
C THR A 101 -11.48 9.15 2.97
N VAL A 102 -11.72 7.97 2.41
CA VAL A 102 -11.83 7.75 0.97
C VAL A 102 -13.29 7.80 0.53
N ALA A 103 -13.57 8.51 -0.57
CA ALA A 103 -14.90 8.55 -1.16
C ALA A 103 -15.21 7.24 -1.91
N LEU A 104 -15.67 6.24 -1.15
CA LEU A 104 -16.08 4.93 -1.65
C LEU A 104 -17.59 4.92 -1.99
N PRO A 105 -18.01 4.13 -3.00
CA PRO A 105 -19.42 4.01 -3.34
C PRO A 105 -20.16 3.20 -2.27
N SER A 106 -21.38 3.63 -1.94
CA SER A 106 -22.21 3.00 -0.90
C SER A 106 -22.67 1.57 -1.22
N SER A 107 -22.52 1.13 -2.48
CA SER A 107 -22.75 -0.26 -2.89
C SER A 107 -21.73 -1.24 -2.32
N VAL A 108 -20.57 -0.74 -1.87
CA VAL A 108 -19.49 -1.56 -1.31
C VAL A 108 -19.75 -1.76 0.19
N LYS A 109 -20.04 -3.00 0.58
CA LYS A 109 -20.32 -3.37 1.98
C LYS A 109 -19.05 -3.51 2.83
N LEU A 110 -18.34 -2.40 2.95
CA LEU A 110 -17.04 -2.35 3.60
C LEU A 110 -17.15 -2.45 5.13
N ASP A 111 -18.15 -1.80 5.71
CA ASP A 111 -18.40 -1.83 7.15
C ASP A 111 -18.69 -3.25 7.62
N ASP A 112 -19.51 -3.99 6.87
CA ASP A 112 -19.81 -5.41 7.14
C ASP A 112 -18.54 -6.28 7.08
N LEU A 113 -17.65 -6.02 6.10
CA LEU A 113 -16.38 -6.75 5.98
C LEU A 113 -15.44 -6.44 7.15
N VAL A 114 -15.30 -5.16 7.51
CA VAL A 114 -14.43 -4.72 8.62
C VAL A 114 -14.95 -5.30 9.94
N GLU A 115 -16.26 -5.29 10.16
CA GLU A 115 -16.85 -5.87 11.36
C GLU A 115 -16.65 -7.39 11.42
N ARG A 116 -16.83 -8.08 10.30
CA ARG A 116 -16.54 -9.52 10.20
C ARG A 116 -15.06 -9.81 10.50
N LEU A 117 -14.13 -8.99 10.00
CA LEU A 117 -12.71 -9.13 10.32
C LEU A 117 -12.45 -8.96 11.82
N ARG A 118 -13.12 -8.01 12.50
CA ARG A 118 -13.01 -7.86 13.95
C ARG A 118 -13.50 -9.10 14.71
N VAL A 119 -14.58 -9.71 14.26
CA VAL A 119 -15.16 -10.92 14.86
C VAL A 119 -14.24 -12.13 14.65
N VAL A 120 -13.70 -12.32 13.44
CA VAL A 120 -12.79 -13.43 13.12
C VAL A 120 -11.46 -13.28 13.87
N GLY A 121 -10.96 -12.05 14.00
CA GLY A 121 -9.68 -11.77 14.63
C GLY A 121 -8.47 -12.18 13.77
N PRO A 122 -7.25 -12.05 14.33
CA PRO A 122 -6.00 -12.36 13.63
C PRO A 122 -5.87 -13.80 13.16
N GLY A 123 -5.51 -13.94 11.88
CA GLY A 123 -5.25 -15.21 11.22
C GLY A 123 -4.79 -15.02 9.78
N PRO A 124 -4.18 -16.04 9.16
CA PRO A 124 -3.48 -15.92 7.87
C PRO A 124 -4.37 -15.53 6.68
N ALA A 125 -5.68 -15.80 6.75
CA ALA A 125 -6.65 -15.34 5.76
C ALA A 125 -6.99 -13.86 5.95
N ALA A 126 -7.31 -13.49 7.19
CA ALA A 126 -7.74 -12.15 7.55
C ALA A 126 -6.58 -11.13 7.48
N GLU A 127 -5.36 -11.51 7.89
CA GLU A 127 -4.15 -10.71 7.69
C GLU A 127 -3.88 -10.44 6.21
N ARG A 128 -4.07 -11.44 5.33
CA ARG A 128 -3.88 -11.26 3.89
C ARG A 128 -4.91 -10.30 3.29
N ILE A 129 -6.14 -10.32 3.80
CA ILE A 129 -7.19 -9.38 3.42
C ILE A 129 -6.81 -7.97 3.86
N VAL A 130 -6.50 -7.77 5.14
CA VAL A 130 -6.18 -6.47 5.74
C VAL A 130 -4.91 -5.86 5.15
N LEU A 131 -3.83 -6.64 5.06
CA LEU A 131 -2.51 -6.11 4.70
C LEU A 131 -2.27 -6.01 3.20
N ARG A 132 -3.04 -6.72 2.38
CA ARG A 132 -2.76 -6.81 0.94
C ARG A 132 -3.99 -6.68 0.07
N ARG A 133 -5.00 -7.53 0.28
CA ARG A 133 -6.09 -7.66 -0.70
C ARG A 133 -7.00 -6.44 -0.73
N LEU A 134 -7.41 -5.95 0.44
CA LEU A 134 -8.29 -4.80 0.53
C LEU A 134 -7.60 -3.48 0.09
N PRO A 135 -6.37 -3.16 0.53
CA PRO A 135 -5.65 -1.99 0.02
C PRO A 135 -5.48 -1.99 -1.51
N VAL A 136 -5.14 -3.15 -2.09
CA VAL A 136 -4.97 -3.27 -3.55
C VAL A 136 -6.29 -3.07 -4.31
N ALA A 137 -7.40 -3.61 -3.80
CA ALA A 137 -8.71 -3.41 -4.41
C ALA A 137 -9.15 -1.94 -4.40
N VAL A 138 -8.92 -1.25 -3.28
CA VAL A 138 -9.24 0.17 -3.13
C VAL A 138 -8.36 1.04 -4.03
N ASP A 139 -7.06 0.77 -4.10
CA ASP A 139 -6.14 1.47 -5.02
C ASP A 139 -6.57 1.28 -6.49
N GLY A 140 -6.95 0.06 -6.86
CA GLY A 140 -7.50 -0.25 -8.18
C GLY A 140 -8.75 0.57 -8.52
N TYR A 141 -9.70 0.67 -7.58
CA TYR A 141 -10.89 1.51 -7.72
C TYR A 141 -10.53 2.99 -7.90
N LEU A 142 -9.70 3.56 -7.02
CA LEU A 142 -9.31 4.96 -7.07
C LEU A 142 -8.58 5.32 -8.37
N ARG A 143 -7.71 4.42 -8.83
CA ARG A 143 -7.05 4.55 -10.11
C ARG A 143 -8.05 4.52 -11.25
N ALA A 144 -8.95 3.54 -11.31
CA ALA A 144 -9.97 3.46 -12.36
C ALA A 144 -10.82 4.73 -12.42
N ARG A 145 -11.27 5.25 -11.27
CA ARG A 145 -12.05 6.49 -11.17
C ARG A 145 -11.29 7.73 -11.63
N THR A 146 -9.96 7.73 -11.49
CA THR A 146 -9.09 8.82 -11.99
C THR A 146 -9.00 8.83 -13.52
N TRP A 147 -9.15 7.68 -14.17
CA TRP A 147 -9.02 7.51 -15.62
C TRP A 147 -10.35 7.35 -16.37
N GLU A 148 -11.48 7.30 -15.67
CA GLU A 148 -12.82 7.01 -16.21
C GLU A 148 -13.20 7.85 -17.44
N ARG A 149 -12.85 9.14 -17.46
CA ARG A 149 -13.10 10.03 -18.62
C ARG A 149 -12.42 9.59 -19.93
N TRP A 150 -11.41 8.74 -19.85
CA TRP A 150 -10.65 8.24 -20.99
C TRP A 150 -11.02 6.80 -21.37
N THR A 151 -11.87 6.15 -20.58
CA THR A 151 -12.27 4.74 -20.78
C THR A 151 -13.78 4.57 -20.61
N PRO A 152 -14.61 5.23 -21.44
CA PRO A 152 -16.05 5.34 -21.24
C PRO A 152 -16.80 4.00 -21.30
N ASP A 153 -16.27 3.00 -22.02
CA ASP A 153 -16.87 1.66 -22.16
C ASP A 153 -16.35 0.64 -21.11
N GLY A 154 -15.59 1.11 -20.10
CA GLY A 154 -15.08 0.26 -19.04
C GLY A 154 -16.18 -0.24 -18.09
N GLU A 155 -15.95 -1.40 -17.46
CA GLU A 155 -16.80 -1.87 -16.36
C GLU A 155 -16.84 -0.82 -15.22
N ASP A 156 -18.01 -0.62 -14.62
CA ASP A 156 -18.17 0.28 -13.48
C ASP A 156 -17.20 -0.13 -12.34
N PRO A 157 -16.24 0.75 -11.96
CA PRO A 157 -15.22 0.42 -10.98
C PRO A 157 -15.79 0.17 -9.58
N GLY A 158 -16.94 0.76 -9.25
CA GLY A 158 -17.64 0.51 -8.00
C GLY A 158 -18.22 -0.91 -7.94
N VAL A 159 -18.76 -1.42 -9.05
CA VAL A 159 -19.28 -2.79 -9.16
C VAL A 159 -18.14 -3.82 -9.05
N ALA A 160 -17.01 -3.56 -9.70
CA ALA A 160 -15.83 -4.42 -9.60
C ALA A 160 -15.28 -4.49 -8.16
N LEU A 161 -15.23 -3.36 -7.45
CA LEU A 161 -14.83 -3.29 -6.04
C LEU A 161 -15.82 -4.03 -5.12
N ALA A 162 -17.12 -3.82 -5.30
CA ALA A 162 -18.15 -4.49 -4.49
C ALA A 162 -18.04 -6.02 -4.60
N ARG A 163 -17.89 -6.54 -5.83
CA ARG A 163 -17.71 -7.96 -6.09
C ARG A 163 -16.45 -8.52 -5.42
N GLU A 164 -15.36 -7.75 -5.38
CA GLU A 164 -14.13 -8.16 -4.73
C GLU A 164 -14.26 -8.18 -3.20
N VAL A 165 -14.95 -7.21 -2.61
CA VAL A 165 -15.28 -7.19 -1.17
C VAL A 165 -16.16 -8.39 -0.79
N GLU A 166 -17.16 -8.72 -1.59
CA GLU A 166 -18.00 -9.91 -1.39
C GLU A 166 -17.18 -11.21 -1.44
N ARG A 167 -16.23 -11.32 -2.39
CA ARG A 167 -15.31 -12.47 -2.45
C ARG A 167 -14.46 -12.58 -1.18
N MET A 168 -13.98 -11.47 -0.63
CA MET A 168 -13.23 -11.48 0.64
C MET A 168 -14.10 -11.90 1.81
N ALA A 169 -15.35 -11.41 1.87
CA ALA A 169 -16.30 -11.80 2.91
C ALA A 169 -16.64 -13.30 2.84
N ALA A 170 -16.77 -13.87 1.64
CA ALA A 170 -16.99 -15.30 1.44
C ALA A 170 -15.80 -16.15 1.93
N VAL A 171 -14.56 -15.70 1.70
CA VAL A 171 -13.35 -16.38 2.22
C VAL A 171 -13.31 -16.41 3.75
N LEU A 172 -13.89 -15.41 4.42
CA LEU A 172 -14.00 -15.37 5.88
C LEU A 172 -15.19 -16.19 6.43
N ALA A 173 -16.05 -16.72 5.56
CA ALA A 173 -17.24 -17.48 5.95
C ALA A 173 -17.09 -19.00 5.78
N GLY A 174 -16.05 -19.45 5.07
CA GLY A 174 -15.69 -20.87 4.90
C GLY A 174 -14.52 -21.25 5.79
#